data_AF-A0A9D6UIB8-F1
#
_entry.id   AF-A0A9D6UIB8-F1
#
_cell.length_a   1.000
_cell.length_b   1.000
_cell.length_c   1.000
_cell.angle_alpha   90.00
_cell.angle_beta   90.00
_cell.angle_gamma   90.00
#
_symmetry.space_group_name_H-M   'P 1'
#
loop_
_entity.id
_entity.type
_entity.pdbx_description
1 polymer ?
#
loop_
_entity_poly.entity_id
_entity_poly.type
_entity_poly.pdbx_seq_one_letter_code
_entity_poly.pdbx_strand_id
1 'polypeptide(L)'
;MRYVIIGNSYAGISTVEAIRNFDKEGEIIIISDEPYLAYGRPLISYWMGGDWETKHMYYRDKAFYDTMNVNLRLNTKVKTIVAKMQRG
;
A
#
# COMPACT_ATOMS: atom_id res chain seq x y z
N MET A 1 -13.52 9.73 7.68
CA MET A 1 -12.35 10.56 7.26
C MET A 1 -11.88 10.08 5.88
N ARG A 2 -11.02 10.83 5.17
CA ARG A 2 -10.32 10.33 3.97
C ARG A 2 -8.82 10.29 4.25
N TYR A 3 -8.22 9.12 4.06
CA TYR A 3 -6.80 8.88 4.23
C TYR A 3 -6.16 8.63 2.86
N VAL A 4 -5.08 9.34 2.56
CA VAL A 4 -4.28 9.13 1.36
C VAL A 4 -2.88 8.71 1.77
N ILE A 5 -2.51 7.49 1.40
CA ILE A 5 -1.21 6.87 1.69
C ILE A 5 -0.40 6.86 0.40
N ILE A 6 0.82 7.41 0.43
CA ILE A 6 1.74 7.42 -0.71
C ILE A 6 2.81 6.37 -0.46
N GLY A 7 2.75 5.28 -1.23
CA GLY A 7 3.63 4.11 -1.15
C GLY A 7 2.90 2.83 -0.74
N ASN A 8 3.00 1.78 -1.57
CA ASN A 8 2.40 0.46 -1.34
C ASN A 8 3.43 -0.61 -0.91
N SER A 9 4.23 -0.29 0.10
CA SER A 9 5.17 -1.24 0.73
C SER A 9 4.67 -1.64 2.11
N TYR A 10 5.49 -2.34 2.89
CA TYR A 10 5.19 -2.78 4.25
C TYR A 10 4.60 -1.66 5.12
N ALA A 11 5.22 -0.47 5.12
CA ALA A 11 4.71 0.67 5.89
C ALA A 11 3.30 1.11 5.46
N GLY A 12 2.99 1.10 4.16
CA GLY A 12 1.66 1.44 3.65
C GLY A 12 0.61 0.43 4.08
N ILE A 13 0.93 -0.87 4.00
CA ILE A 13 0.06 -1.96 4.46
C ILE A 13 -0.22 -1.88 5.96
N SER A 14 0.82 -1.73 6.78
CA SER A 14 0.65 -1.57 8.23
C SER A 14 -0.16 -0.33 8.58
N THR A 15 -0.04 0.75 7.79
CA THR A 15 -0.85 1.96 7.98
C THR A 15 -2.34 1.69 7.74
N VAL A 16 -2.71 0.91 6.72
CA VAL A 16 -4.10 0.51 6.48
C VAL A 16 -4.66 -0.27 7.66
N GLU A 17 -3.92 -1.28 8.13
CA GLU A 17 -4.33 -2.13 9.25
C GLU A 17 -4.52 -1.29 10.52
N ALA A 18 -3.59 -0.36 10.79
CA ALA A 18 -3.68 0.56 11.90
C ALA A 18 -4.90 1.48 11.79
N ILE A 19 -5.15 2.10 10.64
CA ILE A 19 -6.35 2.93 10.43
C ILE A 19 -7.61 2.09 10.67
N ARG A 20 -7.68 0.87 10.12
CA ARG A 20 -8.85 -0.02 10.29
C ARG A 20 -9.06 -0.50 11.71
N ASN A 21 -8.11 -0.34 12.62
CA ASN A 21 -8.36 -0.58 14.04
C ASN A 21 -9.18 0.55 14.69
N PHE A 22 -9.13 1.77 14.17
CA PHE A 22 -9.78 2.96 14.75
C PHE A 22 -10.92 3.52 13.89
N ASP A 23 -10.80 3.50 12.57
CA ASP A 23 -11.81 3.94 11.60
C ASP A 23 -12.15 2.80 10.64
N LYS A 24 -13.29 2.14 10.90
CA LYS A 24 -13.78 0.99 10.14
C LYS A 24 -14.31 1.38 8.75
N GLU A 25 -14.82 2.60 8.61
CA GLU A 25 -15.60 3.03 7.44
C GLU A 25 -14.90 4.09 6.60
N GLY A 26 -13.91 4.81 7.16
CA GLY A 26 -13.18 5.87 6.47
C GLY A 26 -12.60 5.42 5.13
N GLU A 27 -12.59 6.32 4.16
CA GLU A 27 -12.04 6.04 2.83
C GLU A 27 -10.51 5.97 2.92
N ILE A 28 -9.93 4.89 2.40
CA ILE A 28 -8.47 4.73 2.31
C ILE A 28 -8.08 4.63 0.84
N ILE A 29 -7.17 5.49 0.41
CA ILE A 29 -6.57 5.47 -0.92
C ILE A 29 -5.08 5.21 -0.76
N ILE A 30 -4.55 4.20 -1.46
CA ILE A 30 -3.11 4.00 -1.62
C ILE A 30 -2.71 4.40 -3.03
N ILE A 31 -1.67 5.22 -3.15
CA ILE A 31 -1.06 5.59 -4.44
C ILE A 31 0.39 5.13 -4.43
N SER A 32 0.80 4.36 -5.43
CA SER A 32 2.15 3.82 -5.55
C SER A 32 2.69 3.96 -6.96
N ASP A 33 3.97 4.32 -7.08
CA ASP A 33 4.66 4.34 -8.38
C ASP A 33 4.96 2.93 -8.89
N GLU A 34 5.14 1.97 -7.99
CA GLU A 34 5.29 0.56 -8.34
C GLU A 34 4.02 -0.02 -8.99
N PRO A 35 4.15 -0.85 -10.04
CA PRO A 35 3.02 -1.49 -10.71
C PRO A 35 2.56 -2.80 -10.04
N TYR A 36 3.05 -3.11 -8.84
CA TYR A 36 2.84 -4.40 -8.15
C TYR A 36 2.10 -4.24 -6.82
N LEU A 37 1.44 -5.32 -6.37
CA LEU A 37 0.95 -5.44 -4.99
C LEU A 37 2.14 -5.41 -4.02
N ALA A 38 1.91 -5.00 -2.78
CA ALA A 38 2.96 -4.97 -1.75
C ALA A 38 3.66 -6.33 -1.62
N TYR A 39 4.98 -6.33 -1.77
CA TYR A 39 5.82 -7.53 -1.74
C TYR A 39 7.06 -7.33 -0.89
N GLY A 40 7.62 -8.44 -0.43
CA GLY A 40 8.88 -8.52 0.27
C GLY A 40 10.06 -8.16 -0.62
N ARG A 41 10.42 -6.88 -0.65
CA ARG A 41 11.65 -6.41 -1.32
C ARG A 41 12.92 -7.19 -0.88
N PRO A 42 13.10 -7.56 0.41
CA PRO A 42 14.21 -8.42 0.81
C PRO A 42 14.20 -9.82 0.18
N LEU A 43 13.06 -10.30 -0.33
CA LEU A 43 12.93 -11.62 -0.95
C LEU A 43 13.39 -11.63 -2.42
N ILE A 44 13.68 -10.47 -3.02
CA ILE A 44 14.10 -10.39 -4.42
C ILE A 44 15.39 -11.20 -4.66
N SER A 45 16.35 -11.18 -3.74
CA SER A 45 17.60 -11.94 -3.89
C SER A 45 17.36 -13.44 -3.97
N TYR A 46 16.44 -13.97 -3.16
CA TYR A 46 16.06 -15.38 -3.19
C TYR A 46 15.29 -15.75 -4.46
N TRP A 47 14.39 -14.86 -4.92
CA TRP A 47 13.70 -15.03 -6.20
C TRP A 47 14.69 -15.06 -7.38
N MET A 48 15.67 -14.16 -7.40
CA MET A 48 16.72 -14.15 -8.42
C MET A 48 17.63 -15.39 -8.34
N GLY A 49 17.81 -15.96 -7.16
CA GLY A 49 18.54 -17.21 -6.95
C GLY A 49 17.79 -18.46 -7.42
N GLY A 50 16.49 -18.36 -7.75
CA GLY A 50 15.64 -19.48 -8.14
C GLY A 50 15.01 -20.25 -6.97
N ASP A 51 15.30 -19.85 -5.73
CA ASP A 51 14.84 -20.51 -4.50
C ASP A 51 13.44 -20.05 -4.06
N TRP A 52 12.83 -19.11 -4.77
CA TRP A 52 11.56 -18.49 -4.38
C TRP A 52 10.67 -18.20 -5.59
N GLU A 53 9.37 -18.45 -5.48
CA GLU A 53 8.39 -18.10 -6.52
C GLU A 53 7.75 -16.73 -6.26
N THR A 54 7.39 -16.01 -7.33
CA THR A 54 6.78 -14.67 -7.25
C THR A 54 5.49 -14.63 -6.42
N LYS A 55 4.69 -15.70 -6.46
CA LYS A 55 3.45 -15.82 -5.66
C LYS A 55 3.71 -15.75 -4.14
N HIS A 56 4.90 -16.15 -3.70
CA HIS A 56 5.31 -16.11 -2.30
C HIS A 56 5.98 -14.79 -1.91
N MET A 57 6.09 -13.83 -2.83
CA MET A 57 6.71 -12.53 -2.54
C MET A 57 5.71 -11.55 -1.93
N TYR A 58 4.39 -11.70 -2.18
CA TYR A 58 3.39 -10.73 -1.74
C TYR A 58 3.20 -10.77 -0.22
N TYR A 59 3.21 -9.60 0.43
CA TYR A 59 2.88 -9.47 1.87
C TYR A 59 1.39 -9.67 2.13
N ARG A 60 0.57 -9.22 1.19
CA ARG A 60 -0.88 -9.33 1.19
C ARG A 60 -1.32 -9.61 -0.24
N ASP A 61 -2.33 -10.46 -0.37
CA ASP A 61 -2.94 -10.75 -1.66
C ASP A 61 -3.83 -9.59 -2.13
N LYS A 62 -4.46 -9.75 -3.30
CA LYS A 62 -5.40 -8.75 -3.81
C LYS A 62 -6.63 -8.61 -2.90
N ALA A 63 -7.10 -9.70 -2.30
CA ALA A 63 -8.30 -9.73 -1.47
C ALA A 63 -8.17 -8.87 -0.20
N PHE A 64 -6.95 -8.67 0.30
CA PHE A 64 -6.68 -7.71 1.37
C PHE A 64 -7.20 -6.30 1.06
N TYR A 65 -6.90 -5.77 -0.12
CA TYR A 65 -7.29 -4.39 -0.48
C TYR A 65 -8.81 -4.27 -0.60
N ASP A 66 -9.44 -5.30 -1.18
CA ASP A 66 -10.91 -5.35 -1.32
C ASP A 66 -11.58 -5.46 0.08
N THR A 67 -11.09 -6.37 0.94
CA THR A 67 -11.60 -6.58 2.31
C THR A 67 -11.41 -5.36 3.19
N MET A 68 -10.27 -4.66 3.05
CA MET A 68 -9.97 -3.45 3.82
C MET A 68 -10.60 -2.18 3.21
N ASN A 69 -11.39 -2.31 2.14
CA ASN A 69 -11.98 -1.20 1.41
C ASN A 69 -10.94 -0.12 1.03
N VAL A 70 -9.87 -0.56 0.37
CA VAL A 70 -8.76 0.28 -0.09
C VAL A 70 -8.87 0.54 -1.58
N ASN A 71 -8.94 1.82 -1.96
CA ASN A 71 -8.78 2.25 -3.34
C ASN A 71 -7.28 2.25 -3.70
N LEU A 72 -6.81 1.14 -4.29
CA LEU A 72 -5.41 0.98 -4.68
C LEU A 72 -5.15 1.53 -6.09
N ARG A 73 -4.18 2.44 -6.20
CA ARG A 73 -3.73 3.04 -7.46
C ARG A 73 -2.25 2.77 -7.69
N LEU A 74 -1.97 1.72 -8.45
CA LEU A 74 -0.61 1.34 -8.85
C LEU A 74 -0.13 2.10 -10.08
N ASN A 75 1.16 2.01 -10.38
CA ASN A 75 1.79 2.67 -11.55
C ASN A 75 1.49 4.19 -11.61
N THR A 76 1.36 4.83 -10.44
CA THR A 76 0.94 6.21 -10.29
C THR A 76 1.91 6.94 -9.37
N LYS A 77 2.76 7.80 -9.95
CA LYS A 77 3.74 8.57 -9.17
C LYS A 77 3.16 9.89 -8.70
N VAL A 78 3.07 10.08 -7.38
CA VAL A 78 2.76 11.39 -6.80
C VAL A 78 3.99 12.30 -6.94
N LYS A 79 3.81 13.48 -7.54
CA LYS A 79 4.90 14.44 -7.79
C LYS A 79 4.95 15.59 -6.77
N THR A 80 3.81 15.97 -6.23
CA THR A 80 3.69 17.19 -5.41
C THR A 80 2.57 17.02 -4.40
N ILE A 81 2.80 17.53 -3.20
CA ILE A 81 1.78 17.70 -2.17
C ILE A 81 1.62 19.20 -1.95
N VAL A 82 0.42 19.72 -2.18
CA VAL A 82 0.10 21.13 -1.92
C VAL A 82 -0.67 21.19 -0.61
N ALA A 83 0.06 21.40 0.48
CA ALA A 83 -0.56 21.60 1.78
C ALA A 83 -1.22 22.99 1.83
N LYS A 84 -2.51 23.04 2.11
CA LYS A 84 -3.15 24.27 2.57
C LYS A 84 -3.11 24.26 4.09
N MET A 85 -2.47 25.26 4.69
CA MET A 85 -2.57 25.46 6.14
C MET A 85 -4.04 25.73 6.49
N GLN A 86 -4.67 24.81 7.23
CA GLN A 86 -5.91 25.12 7.92
C GLN A 86 -5.53 26.02 9.10
N ARG A 87 -5.76 27.33 8.97
CA ARG A 87 -5.77 28.22 10.13
C ARG A 87 -7.03 27.88 10.94
N GLY A 88 -6.83 27.42 12.18
CA GLY A 88 -7.89 27.33 13.17
C GLY A 88 -8.39 28.70 13.60
#